data_AF-A0A1E7FW07-F1
#
_entry.id   AF-A0A1E7FW07-F1
#
_cell.length_a   1.000
_cell.length_b   1.000
_cell.length_c   1.000
_cell.angle_alpha   90.00
_cell.angle_beta   90.00
_cell.angle_gamma   90.00
#
_symmetry.space_group_name_H-M   'P 1'
#
loop_
_entity.id
_entity.type
_entity.pdbx_description
1 polymer ?
#
loop_
_entity_poly.entity_id
_entity_poly.type
_entity_poly.pdbx_seq_one_letter_code
_entity_poly.pdbx_strand_id
1 'polypeptide(L)'
;MELLRYQIFSGIGVLFISIWFALIKSSDTGEKEINPLLLYAPIWSIIVLGIYAVGSIAIGLISFKDTPEAAAEIDRQVIEAKAEMKKRGIISKNN
;
A
#
# COMPACT_ATOMS: atom_id res chain seq x y z
N MET A 1 2.67 -1.14 -16.85
CA MET A 1 3.40 -1.27 -15.56
C MET A 1 2.52 -1.87 -14.46
N GLU A 2 1.23 -1.51 -14.38
CA GLU A 2 0.27 -2.07 -13.39
C GLU A 2 0.06 -3.60 -13.50
N LEU A 3 -0.03 -4.14 -14.73
CA LEU A 3 -0.22 -5.60 -14.94
C LEU A 3 0.96 -6.45 -14.44
N LEU A 4 2.19 -5.93 -14.52
CA LEU A 4 3.39 -6.63 -14.06
C LEU A 4 3.43 -6.72 -12.53
N ARG A 5 2.98 -5.66 -11.83
CA ARG A 5 2.91 -5.62 -10.37
C ARG A 5 1.94 -6.65 -9.81
N TYR A 6 0.77 -6.78 -10.45
CA TYR A 6 -0.23 -7.77 -10.07
C TYR A 6 0.28 -9.22 -10.27
N GLN A 7 0.95 -9.48 -11.39
CA GLN A 7 1.55 -10.79 -11.65
C GLN A 7 2.62 -11.18 -10.62
N ILE A 8 3.46 -10.23 -10.20
CA ILE A 8 4.47 -10.46 -9.15
C ILE A 8 3.79 -10.77 -7.81
N PHE A 9 2.77 -9.99 -7.42
CA PHE A 9 2.03 -10.22 -6.18
C PHE A 9 1.38 -11.60 -6.15
N SER A 10 0.69 -11.97 -7.24
CA SER A 10 0.10 -13.30 -7.38
C SER A 10 1.15 -14.41 -7.35
N GLY A 11 2.30 -14.21 -8.01
CA GLY A 11 3.40 -15.18 -8.05
C GLY A 11 4.00 -15.44 -6.67
N ILE A 12 4.26 -14.39 -5.89
CA ILE A 12 4.78 -14.51 -4.52
C ILE A 12 3.79 -15.27 -3.63
N GLY A 13 2.49 -14.99 -3.75
CA GLY A 13 1.46 -15.72 -3.00
C GLY A 13 1.43 -17.22 -3.31
N VAL A 14 1.53 -17.59 -4.59
CA VAL A 14 1.56 -19.00 -5.03
C VAL A 14 2.82 -19.71 -4.52
N LEU A 15 3.98 -19.05 -4.57
CA LEU A 15 5.23 -19.59 -4.05
C LEU A 15 5.16 -19.81 -2.54
N PHE A 16 4.63 -18.84 -1.79
CA PHE A 16 4.45 -18.95 -0.35
C PHE A 16 3.55 -20.14 0.02
N ILE A 17 2.40 -20.29 -0.64
CA ILE A 17 1.48 -21.42 -0.41
C ILE A 17 2.14 -22.75 -0.77
N SER A 18 2.89 -22.81 -1.87
CA SER A 18 3.60 -24.02 -2.30
C SER A 18 4.64 -24.47 -1.26
N ILE A 19 5.44 -23.53 -0.74
CA ILE A 19 6.45 -23.81 0.30
C ILE A 19 5.77 -24.29 1.59
N TRP A 20 4.67 -23.62 2.00
CA TRP A 20 3.92 -24.00 3.18
C TRP A 20 3.34 -25.43 3.09
N PHE A 21 2.71 -25.77 1.97
CA PHE A 21 2.20 -27.12 1.73
C PHE A 21 3.31 -28.18 1.72
N ALA A 22 4.46 -27.85 1.13
CA ALA A 22 5.63 -28.75 1.12
C ALA A 22 6.18 -29.00 2.53
N LEU A 23 6.21 -27.97 3.39
CA LEU A 23 6.64 -28.08 4.79
C LEU A 23 5.69 -28.91 5.66
N ILE A 24 4.37 -28.81 5.43
CA ILE A 24 3.39 -29.67 6.10
C ILE A 24 3.62 -31.13 5.70
N LYS A 25 3.76 -31.39 4.39
CA LYS A 25 3.94 -32.75 3.88
C LYS A 25 5.26 -33.39 4.32
N SER A 26 6.33 -32.61 4.45
CA SER A 26 7.61 -33.13 4.97
C SER A 26 7.54 -33.44 6.48
N SER A 27 6.73 -32.69 7.23
CA SER A 27 6.55 -32.89 8.66
C SER A 27 5.68 -34.12 8.99
N ASP A 28 4.81 -34.52 8.07
CA ASP A 28 3.91 -35.69 8.20
C ASP A 28 4.63 -37.04 8.04
N THR A 29 5.90 -37.05 7.58
CA THR A 29 6.61 -38.28 7.21
C THR A 29 7.21 -39.05 8.41
N GLY A 30 7.10 -38.55 9.64
CA GLY A 30 7.55 -39.33 10.80
C GLY A 30 7.13 -38.76 12.13
N GLU A 31 6.13 -39.40 12.76
CA GLU A 31 5.73 -39.42 14.19
C GLU A 31 5.79 -38.13 15.03
N LYS A 32 6.04 -36.98 14.42
CA LYS A 32 6.12 -35.68 15.06
C LYS A 32 4.80 -34.96 14.82
N GLU A 33 4.11 -34.69 15.92
CA GLU A 33 2.95 -33.81 15.91
C GLU A 33 3.27 -32.53 15.16
N ILE A 34 2.42 -32.19 14.19
CA ILE A 34 2.58 -30.97 13.41
C ILE A 34 2.40 -29.79 14.35
N ASN A 35 3.42 -28.92 14.42
CA ASN A 35 3.34 -27.71 15.23
C ASN A 35 2.10 -26.88 14.83
N PRO A 36 1.20 -26.52 15.77
CA PRO A 36 -0.01 -25.77 15.45
C PRO A 36 0.31 -24.41 14.82
N LEU A 37 1.46 -23.83 15.17
CA LEU A 37 1.96 -22.60 14.58
C LEU A 37 2.21 -22.73 13.06
N LEU A 38 2.72 -23.88 12.61
CA LEU A 38 2.96 -24.16 11.19
C LEU A 38 1.65 -24.41 10.44
N LEU A 39 0.70 -25.11 11.09
CA LEU A 39 -0.62 -25.39 10.52
C LEU A 39 -1.42 -24.11 10.29
N TYR A 40 -1.39 -23.18 11.25
CA TYR A 40 -2.12 -21.91 11.17
C TYR A 40 -1.26 -20.75 10.61
N ALA A 41 -0.08 -21.03 10.05
CA ALA A 41 0.82 -20.01 9.51
C ALA A 41 0.17 -19.07 8.47
N PRO A 42 -0.71 -19.53 7.55
CA PRO A 42 -1.39 -18.63 6.61
C PRO A 42 -2.35 -17.65 7.29
N ILE A 43 -2.94 -18.03 8.43
CA ILE A 43 -3.84 -17.14 9.17
C ILE A 43 -3.02 -16.07 9.90
N TRP A 44 -1.93 -16.48 10.54
CA TRP A 44 -1.01 -15.55 11.20
C TRP A 44 -0.39 -14.56 10.20
N SER A 45 -0.07 -14.99 8.97
CA SER A 45 0.47 -14.08 7.95
C SER A 45 -0.52 -13.00 7.55
N ILE A 46 -1.81 -13.32 7.43
CA ILE A 46 -2.86 -12.32 7.15
C ILE A 46 -2.96 -11.31 8.30
N ILE A 47 -2.94 -11.77 9.55
CA ILE A 47 -3.03 -10.89 10.73
C ILE A 47 -1.84 -9.92 10.76
N VAL A 48 -0.62 -10.43 10.56
CA VAL A 48 0.60 -9.60 10.55
C VAL A 48 0.58 -8.60 9.39
N LEU A 49 0.17 -9.04 8.19
CA LEU A 49 0.01 -8.13 7.04
C LEU A 49 -1.06 -7.06 7.29
N GLY A 50 -2.16 -7.42 7.95
CA GLY A 50 -3.20 -6.48 8.34
C GLY A 50 -2.68 -5.41 9.31
N ILE A 51 -1.95 -5.82 10.35
CA ILE A 51 -1.31 -4.91 11.31
C ILE A 51 -0.29 -4.01 10.59
N TYR A 52 0.53 -4.57 9.71
CA TYR A 52 1.48 -3.82 8.91
C TYR A 52 0.79 -2.79 8.00
N ALA A 53 -0.30 -3.17 7.33
CA ALA A 53 -1.07 -2.28 6.49
C ALA A 53 -1.65 -1.11 7.30
N VAL A 54 -2.30 -1.39 8.44
CA VAL A 54 -2.82 -0.34 9.32
C VAL A 54 -1.70 0.55 9.85
N GLY A 55 -0.58 -0.02 10.28
CA GLY A 55 0.58 0.73 10.76
C GLY A 55 1.18 1.64 9.68
N SER A 56 1.31 1.15 8.45
CA SER A 56 1.82 1.93 7.32
C SER A 56 0.92 3.12 6.98
N ILE A 57 -0.41 2.92 7.06
CA ILE A 57 -1.40 3.99 6.88
C ILE A 57 -1.30 4.99 8.03
N ALA A 58 -1.20 4.53 9.27
CA ALA A 58 -1.09 5.40 10.44
C ALA A 58 0.18 6.28 10.38
N ILE A 59 1.32 5.69 10.02
CA ILE A 59 2.57 6.43 9.78
C ILE A 59 2.38 7.44 8.65
N GLY A 60 1.76 7.03 7.53
CA GLY A 60 1.47 7.91 6.40
C GLY A 60 0.60 9.11 6.79
N LEU A 61 -0.44 8.89 7.62
CA LEU A 61 -1.30 9.96 8.13
C LEU A 61 -0.56 10.92 9.07
N ILE A 62 0.30 10.39 9.94
CA ILE A 62 1.13 11.23 10.81
C ILE A 62 2.07 12.10 9.97
N SER A 63 2.76 11.51 8.99
CA SER A 63 3.67 12.24 8.09
C SER A 63 2.95 13.25 7.18
N PHE A 64 1.70 13.00 6.79
CA PHE A 64 0.93 13.94 5.96
C PHE A 64 0.57 15.24 6.69
N LYS A 65 0.52 15.21 8.02
CA LYS A 65 0.23 16.40 8.83
C LYS A 65 1.34 17.46 8.73
N ASP A 66 2.55 17.07 8.35
CA ASP A 66 3.72 17.95 8.25
C ASP A 66 3.85 18.67 6.90
N THR A 67 2.79 18.72 6.09
CA THR A 67 2.83 19.42 4.79
C THR A 67 1.91 20.66 4.70
N PRO A 68 1.98 21.64 5.63
CA PRO A 68 1.45 22.97 5.36
C PRO A 68 2.23 23.67 4.22
N GLU A 69 3.49 23.29 3.99
CA GLU A 69 4.35 23.87 2.95
C GLU A 69 3.88 23.56 1.52
N ALA A 70 3.60 22.28 1.20
CA ALA A 70 3.10 21.95 -0.14
C ALA A 70 1.67 22.46 -0.38
N ALA A 71 0.84 22.59 0.67
CA ALA A 71 -0.45 23.26 0.56
C ALA A 71 -0.27 24.76 0.22
N ALA A 72 0.66 25.44 0.90
CA ALA A 72 0.96 26.85 0.64
C ALA A 72 1.56 27.08 -0.76
N GLU A 73 2.40 26.17 -1.25
CA GLU A 73 2.99 26.26 -2.59
C GLU A 73 1.93 26.03 -3.69
N ILE A 74 1.00 25.10 -3.48
CA ILE A 74 -0.14 24.90 -4.39
C ILE A 74 -1.04 26.14 -4.41
N ASP A 75 -1.36 26.73 -3.25
CA ASP A 75 -2.16 27.96 -3.18
C ASP A 75 -1.51 29.12 -3.92
N ARG A 76 -0.18 29.25 -3.81
CA ARG A 76 0.59 30.26 -4.54
C ARG A 76 0.52 30.04 -6.05
N GLN A 77 0.69 28.81 -6.53
CA GLN A 77 0.57 28.47 -7.95
C GLN A 77 -0.85 28.74 -8.48
N VAL A 78 -1.89 28.51 -7.68
CA VAL A 78 -3.28 28.83 -8.04
C VAL A 78 -3.50 30.34 -8.18
N ILE A 79 -2.94 31.15 -7.28
CA ILE A 79 -3.03 32.62 -7.35
C ILE A 79 -2.31 33.14 -8.60
N GLU A 80 -1.10 32.63 -8.88
CA GLU A 80 -0.31 33.02 -10.05
C GLU A 80 -1.01 32.62 -11.36
N ALA A 81 -1.53 31.40 -11.45
CA ALA A 81 -2.30 30.94 -12.60
C ALA A 81 -3.58 31.77 -12.82
N LYS A 82 -4.30 32.14 -11.76
CA LYS A 82 -5.47 33.05 -11.85
C LYS A 82 -5.08 34.45 -12.34
N ALA A 83 -3.96 34.99 -11.85
CA ALA A 83 -3.45 36.29 -12.29
C ALA A 83 -3.03 36.25 -13.77
N GLU A 84 -2.41 35.16 -14.21
CA GLU A 84 -2.03 34.95 -15.60
C GLU A 84 -3.25 34.77 -16.51
N MET A 85 -4.25 33.99 -16.10
CA MET A 85 -5.52 33.84 -16.81
C MET A 85 -6.28 35.16 -16.96
N LYS A 86 -6.20 36.04 -15.95
CA LYS A 86 -6.75 37.40 -16.02
C LYS A 86 -5.97 38.28 -17.00
N LYS A 87 -4.63 38.21 -17.02
CA LYS A 87 -3.78 38.90 -18.00
C LYS A 87 -4.05 38.43 -19.43
N ARG A 88 -4.29 37.13 -19.62
CA ARG A 88 -4.64 36.51 -20.91
C ARG A 88 -6.10 36.76 -21.33
N GLY A 89 -6.90 37.47 -20.52
CA GLY A 89 -8.28 37.86 -20.85
C GLY A 89 -9.31 36.73 -20.81
N ILE A 90 -8.95 35.56 -20.27
CA ILE A 90 -9.80 34.36 -20.28
C ILE A 90 -10.93 34.44 -19.26
N ILE A 91 -10.68 35.11 -18.12
CA ILE A 91 -11.67 35.35 -17.06
C ILE A 91 -11.98 36.85 -17.03
N SER A 92 -12.72 37.32 -18.04
CA SER A 92 -13.40 38.61 -17.95
C SER A 92 -14.69 38.40 -17.16
N LYS A 93 -14.88 39.16 -16.09
CA LYS A 93 -16.14 39.18 -15.34
C LYS A 93 -17.20 39.75 -16.28
N ASN A 94 -17.93 38.88 -16.97
CA ASN A 94 -19.11 39.30 -17.69
C ASN A 94 -20.10 39.81 -16.64
N ASN A 95 -20.55 41.04 -16.87
CA ASN A 95 -21.23 41.91 -15.92
C ASN A 95 -22.62 41.38 -15.58
#